data_AF-A0A0M8SJD5-F1
#
_entry.id   AF-A0A0M8SJD5-F1
#
_cell.length_a   1.000
_cell.length_b   1.000
_cell.length_c   1.000
_cell.angle_alpha   90.00
_cell.angle_beta   90.00
_cell.angle_gamma   90.00
#
_symmetry.space_group_name_H-M   'P 1'
#
loop_
_entity.id
_entity.type
_entity.pdbx_description
1 polymer ?
#
loop_
_entity_poly.entity_id
_entity_poly.type
_entity_poly.pdbx_seq_one_letter_code
_entity_poly.pdbx_strand_id
1 'polypeptide(L)'
;MLPAPSADLPPPHEPMTLDAVLHRWPMAVHKTELVHGVLLFAGHFNERDVATAQRTYPGRRIILNADHRLEVHPAGTEPARPLID
;
A
#
# COMPACT_ATOMS: atom_id res chain seq x y z
N MET A 1 -19.92 19.67 29.88
CA MET A 1 -18.54 19.13 29.88
C MET A 1 -18.13 18.99 28.43
N LEU A 2 -17.22 19.83 27.93
CA LEU A 2 -16.67 19.68 26.58
C LEU A 2 -15.78 18.42 26.56
N PRO A 3 -15.74 17.62 25.48
CA PRO A 3 -14.83 16.50 25.40
C PRO A 3 -13.39 17.00 25.60
N ALA A 4 -12.58 16.23 26.34
CA ALA A 4 -11.18 16.56 26.59
C ALA A 4 -10.44 16.80 25.26
N PRO A 5 -9.50 17.77 25.20
CA PRO A 5 -8.70 17.99 24.00
C PRO A 5 -7.97 16.70 23.61
N SER A 6 -8.05 16.35 22.32
CA SER A 6 -7.40 15.20 21.68
C SER A 6 -6.02 14.92 22.26
N ALA A 7 -5.92 13.86 23.07
CA ALA A 7 -4.68 13.46 23.73
C ALA A 7 -3.70 12.72 22.80
N ASP A 8 -3.99 12.64 21.49
CA ASP A 8 -3.34 11.70 20.56
C ASP A 8 -2.40 12.34 19.54
N LEU A 9 -2.20 13.66 19.56
CA LEU A 9 -1.31 14.32 18.60
C LEU A 9 -0.16 15.03 19.31
N PRO A 10 1.08 14.86 18.83
CA PRO A 10 2.19 15.66 19.33
C PRO A 10 1.98 17.14 19.00
N PRO A 11 2.60 18.05 19.77
CA PRO A 11 2.58 19.49 19.50
C PRO A 11 3.01 19.83 18.06
N PRO A 12 2.54 20.95 17.47
CA PRO A 12 2.82 21.29 16.06
C PRO A 12 4.29 21.40 15.66
N HIS A 13 5.19 21.52 16.64
CA HIS A 13 6.63 21.64 16.46
C HIS A 13 7.38 20.31 16.70
N GLU A 14 6.65 19.24 17.04
CA GLU A 14 7.17 17.89 17.25
C GLU A 14 6.75 16.96 16.10
N PRO A 15 7.60 16.02 15.65
CA PRO A 15 7.23 15.04 14.64
C PRO A 15 6.05 14.15 15.08
N MET A 16 5.20 13.73 14.13
CA MET A 16 4.17 12.73 14.41
C MET A 16 4.77 11.36 14.70
N THR A 17 4.24 10.67 15.72
CA THR A 17 4.57 9.27 15.98
C THR A 17 3.89 8.36 14.95
N LEU A 18 4.46 7.18 14.71
CA LEU A 18 3.86 6.17 13.83
C LEU A 18 2.44 5.82 14.29
N ASP A 19 2.23 5.58 15.58
CA ASP A 19 0.92 5.28 16.15
C ASP A 19 -0.11 6.41 15.89
N ALA A 20 0.30 7.68 16.02
CA ALA A 20 -0.57 8.82 15.72
C ALA A 20 -0.94 8.88 14.23
N VAL A 21 -0.01 8.55 13.33
CA VAL A 21 -0.27 8.46 11.88
C VAL A 21 -1.24 7.32 11.56
N LEU A 22 -1.03 6.13 12.14
CA LEU A 22 -1.89 4.95 11.94
C LEU A 22 -3.32 5.20 12.45
N HIS A 23 -3.46 5.89 13.58
CA HIS A 23 -4.75 6.25 14.15
C HIS A 23 -5.46 7.37 13.38
N ARG A 24 -4.72 8.40 12.96
CA ARG A 24 -5.29 9.60 12.31
C ARG A 24 -5.59 9.40 10.83
N TRP A 25 -4.75 8.64 10.13
CA TRP A 25 -4.87 8.37 8.70
C TRP A 25 -4.76 6.87 8.41
N PRO A 26 -5.76 6.06 8.82
CA PRO A 26 -5.78 4.62 8.54
C PRO A 26 -5.70 4.29 7.04
N MET A 27 -6.12 5.23 6.17
CA MET A 27 -6.02 5.14 4.70
C MET A 27 -4.59 5.31 4.15
N ALA A 28 -3.67 5.94 4.89
CA ALA A 28 -2.26 6.07 4.49
C ALA A 28 -1.50 4.75 4.65
N VAL A 29 -2.03 3.82 5.44
CA VAL A 29 -1.42 2.51 5.75
C VAL A 29 -1.67 1.48 4.63
N HIS A 30 -2.71 1.69 3.83
CA HIS A 30 -3.15 0.78 2.76
C HIS A 30 -3.36 1.51 1.43
N LYS A 31 -2.52 2.51 1.12
CA LYS A 31 -2.64 3.25 -0.13
C LYS A 31 -2.21 2.36 -1.30
N THR A 32 -3.04 2.30 -2.33
CA THR A 32 -2.61 1.83 -3.66
C THR A 32 -1.94 3.00 -4.37
N GLU A 33 -0.64 2.91 -4.58
CA GLU A 33 0.10 3.94 -5.32
C GLU A 33 0.15 3.58 -6.80
N LEU A 34 -0.01 4.55 -7.69
CA LEU A 34 0.19 4.37 -9.12
C LEU A 34 1.53 4.98 -9.50
N VAL A 35 2.55 4.14 -9.69
CA VAL A 35 3.91 4.56 -10.03
C VAL A 35 4.27 4.01 -11.39
N HIS A 36 4.62 4.88 -12.35
CA HIS A 36 4.94 4.49 -13.74
C HIS A 36 3.91 3.55 -14.41
N GLY A 37 2.62 3.69 -14.07
CA GLY A 37 1.55 2.85 -14.63
C GLY A 37 1.35 1.49 -13.93
N VAL A 38 2.07 1.25 -12.83
CA VAL A 38 1.95 0.06 -11.97
C VAL A 38 1.17 0.41 -10.71
N LEU A 39 0.17 -0.40 -10.37
CA LEU A 39 -0.50 -0.28 -9.07
C LEU A 39 0.32 -1.04 -8.02
N LEU A 40 0.78 -0.33 -6.99
CA LEU A 40 1.51 -0.89 -5.86
C LEU A 40 0.57 -0.94 -4.65
N PHE A 41 0.40 -2.14 -4.09
CA PHE A 41 -0.34 -2.37 -2.86
C PHE A 41 0.64 -2.66 -1.73
N ALA A 42 0.70 -1.75 -0.76
CA ALA A 42 1.43 -1.97 0.49
C ALA A 42 0.61 -2.87 1.42
N GLY A 43 1.22 -3.92 1.95
CA GLY A 43 0.57 -4.91 2.83
C GLY A 43 1.34 -6.23 2.88
N HIS A 44 0.77 -7.23 3.54
CA HIS A 44 1.26 -8.61 3.56
C HIS A 44 0.34 -9.51 2.75
N PHE A 45 0.68 -9.71 1.48
CA PHE A 45 -0.05 -10.54 0.53
C PHE A 45 0.59 -11.92 0.35
N ASN A 46 -0.18 -12.86 -0.18
CA ASN A 46 0.25 -14.21 -0.53
C ASN A 46 -0.26 -14.63 -1.91
N GLU A 47 0.02 -15.88 -2.31
CA GLU A 47 -0.32 -16.41 -3.63
C GLU A 47 -1.83 -16.45 -3.92
N ARG A 48 -2.68 -16.53 -2.89
CA ARG A 48 -4.15 -16.43 -3.06
C ARG A 48 -4.57 -15.04 -3.48
N ASP A 49 -3.90 -14.02 -2.97
CA ASP A 49 -4.13 -12.63 -3.35
C ASP A 49 -3.63 -12.36 -4.77
N VAL A 50 -2.51 -12.97 -5.17
CA VAL A 50 -2.03 -12.96 -6.56
C VAL A 50 -3.10 -13.50 -7.51
N ALA A 51 -3.65 -14.68 -7.23
CA ALA A 51 -4.70 -15.27 -8.07
C ALA A 51 -5.96 -14.38 -8.12
N THR A 52 -6.27 -13.68 -7.04
CA THR A 52 -7.38 -12.72 -6.99
C THR A 52 -7.10 -11.50 -7.85
N ALA A 53 -5.91 -10.91 -7.75
CA ALA A 53 -5.49 -9.79 -8.58
C ALA A 53 -5.44 -10.15 -10.07
N GLN A 54 -5.01 -11.36 -10.44
CA GLN A 54 -5.05 -11.83 -11.83
C GLN A 54 -6.46 -11.84 -12.41
N ARG A 55 -7.47 -12.24 -11.62
CA ARG A 55 -8.88 -12.20 -12.05
C ARG A 55 -9.44 -10.78 -12.12
N THR A 56 -9.07 -9.93 -11.17
CA THR A 56 -9.52 -8.53 -11.11
C THR A 56 -8.91 -7.69 -12.23
N TYR A 57 -7.67 -7.97 -12.60
CA TYR A 57 -6.89 -7.20 -13.58
C TYR A 57 -6.49 -8.07 -14.79
N PRO A 58 -7.45 -8.49 -15.62
CA PRO A 58 -7.17 -9.39 -16.74
C PRO A 58 -6.16 -8.79 -17.72
N GLY A 59 -5.19 -9.60 -18.14
CA GLY A 59 -4.11 -9.19 -19.05
C GLY A 59 -2.98 -8.37 -18.41
N ARG A 60 -3.12 -7.96 -17.14
CA ARG A 60 -2.04 -7.35 -16.36
C ARG A 60 -1.09 -8.42 -15.83
N ARG A 61 0.15 -8.02 -15.57
CA ARG A 61 1.18 -8.89 -14.99
C ARG A 61 1.25 -8.62 -13.49
N ILE A 62 1.09 -9.64 -12.66
CA ILE A 62 1.07 -9.52 -11.20
C ILE A 62 2.40 -9.99 -10.62
N ILE A 63 3.00 -9.19 -9.75
CA ILE A 63 4.20 -9.56 -8.99
C ILE A 63 3.85 -9.54 -7.50
N LEU A 64 4.28 -10.59 -6.79
CA LEU A 64 4.36 -10.62 -5.34
C LEU A 64 5.83 -10.49 -4.97
N ASN A 65 6.19 -9.40 -4.29
CA ASN A 65 7.56 -9.13 -3.88
C ASN A 65 7.94 -9.95 -2.64
N ALA A 66 9.24 -10.06 -2.36
CA ALA A 66 9.77 -10.79 -1.21
C ALA A 66 9.33 -10.20 0.14
N ASP A 67 9.01 -8.90 0.18
CA ASP A 67 8.45 -8.21 1.34
C ASP A 67 6.92 -8.31 1.45
N HIS A 68 6.32 -9.23 0.68
CA HIS A 68 4.89 -9.49 0.61
C HIS A 68 4.03 -8.35 0.04
N ARG A 69 4.61 -7.39 -0.68
CA ARG A 69 3.83 -6.37 -1.43
C ARG A 69 3.35 -6.92 -2.77
N LEU A 70 2.23 -6.37 -3.25
CA LEU A 70 1.66 -6.76 -4.52
C LEU A 70 1.76 -5.63 -5.55
N GLU A 71 2.25 -5.94 -6.74
CA GLU A 71 2.35 -5.01 -7.86
C GLU A 71 1.51 -5.51 -9.06
N VAL A 72 0.77 -4.59 -9.68
CA VAL A 72 -0.03 -4.85 -10.88
C VAL A 72 0.53 -4.04 -12.04
N HIS A 73 1.31 -4.69 -12.87
CA HIS A 73 2.00 -4.11 -14.02
C HIS A 73 1.13 -4.06 -15.26
N PRO A 74 1.32 -3.08 -16.16
CA PRO A 74 0.77 -3.10 -17.51
C PRO A 74 1.04 -4.42 -18.23
N ALA A 75 0.18 -4.75 -19.20
CA ALA A 75 0.43 -5.87 -20.11
C ALA A 75 1.77 -5.68 -20.84
N GLY A 76 2.43 -6.78 -21.20
CA GLY A 76 3.71 -6.76 -21.89
C GLY A 76 4.21 -8.16 -22.21
N THR A 77 5.09 -8.27 -23.20
CA THR A 77 5.70 -9.53 -23.64
C THR A 77 6.93 -9.90 -22.82
N GLU A 78 7.64 -8.90 -22.29
CA GLU A 78 8.78 -9.10 -21.41
C GLU A 78 8.32 -9.46 -19.99
N PRO A 79 9.14 -10.17 -19.20
CA PRO A 79 8.89 -10.35 -17.77
C PRO A 79 8.75 -8.99 -17.08
N ALA A 80 7.72 -8.84 -16.24
CA ALA A 80 7.60 -7.67 -15.37
C ALA A 80 8.74 -7.70 -14.34
N ARG A 81 9.23 -6.51 -13.96
CA ARG A 81 10.27 -6.35 -12.93
C ARG A 81 9.66 -5.58 -11.76
N PRO A 82 10.00 -5.94 -10.50
CA PRO A 82 9.58 -5.16 -9.33
C PRO A 82 9.94 -3.69 -9.49
N LEU A 83 9.09 -2.79 -8.99
CA LEU A 83 9.42 -1.36 -8.92
C LEU A 83 10.31 -1.02 -7.73
N ILE A 84 10.23 -1.82 -6.68
CA ILE A 84 10.95 -1.62 -5.42
C ILE A 84 11.62 -2.95 -5.09
N ASP A 85 12.94 -2.90 -4.85
CA ASP A 85 13.75 -4.04 -4.42
C ASP A 85 13.55 -4.35 -2.92
#